data_AF-A0A1N6YFR4-F1
#
_entry.id   AF-A0A1N6YFR4-F1
#
_cell.length_a   1.000
_cell.length_b   1.000
_cell.length_c   1.000
_cell.angle_alpha   90.00
_cell.angle_beta   90.00
_cell.angle_gamma   90.00
#
_symmetry.space_group_name_H-M   'P 1'
#
loop_
_entity.id
_entity.type
_entity.pdbx_description
1 polymer ?
#
loop_
_entity_poly.entity_id
_entity_poly.type
_entity_poly.pdbx_seq_one_letter_code
_entity_poly.pdbx_strand_id
1 'polypeptide(L)'
;MNKTLIIGLPIMLIILLISCEKKYQSPGHYENDLFADEHQEGKAYIMNRDECFDGSELVIASSDVILSDSSKGRGKSFFLYKVKSGKVLKTVRDSTVEMPMLFLSQYKLKIKNTDSMYVYLKKLEGYRFIAKDRNLKYQWLKAAPVYSVEIN
;
A
#
# COMPACT_ATOMS: atom_id res chain seq x y z
N MET A 1 -39.97 -25.21 -71.60
CA MET A 1 -39.01 -25.57 -70.53
C MET A 1 -38.54 -24.28 -69.88
N ASN A 2 -39.12 -23.94 -68.73
CA ASN A 2 -39.12 -22.59 -68.18
C ASN A 2 -37.78 -22.30 -67.48
N LYS A 3 -36.90 -21.57 -68.16
CA LYS A 3 -35.51 -21.26 -67.73
C LYS A 3 -35.43 -20.50 -66.39
N THR A 4 -36.53 -19.93 -65.91
CA THR A 4 -36.62 -19.22 -64.64
C THR A 4 -36.61 -20.14 -63.41
N LEU A 5 -37.05 -21.40 -63.56
CA LEU A 5 -37.09 -22.36 -62.44
C LEU A 5 -35.72 -23.01 -62.16
N ILE A 6 -34.89 -23.14 -63.19
CA ILE A 6 -33.58 -23.82 -63.12
C ILE A 6 -32.52 -22.95 -62.44
N ILE A 7 -32.68 -21.62 -62.49
CA ILE A 7 -31.72 -20.66 -61.89
C ILE A 7 -32.07 -20.37 -60.42
N GLY A 8 -33.34 -20.51 -60.02
CA GLY A 8 -33.76 -20.26 -58.62
C GLY A 8 -33.30 -21.34 -57.64
N LEU A 9 -33.25 -22.61 -58.08
CA LEU A 9 -32.86 -23.75 -57.24
C LEU A 9 -31.42 -23.67 -56.68
N PRO A 10 -30.37 -23.35 -57.46
CA PRO A 10 -29.02 -23.25 -56.93
C PRO A 10 -28.85 -22.05 -55.99
N ILE A 11 -29.57 -20.95 -56.23
CA ILE A 11 -29.51 -19.75 -55.38
C ILE A 11 -30.12 -20.03 -54.00
N MET A 12 -31.23 -20.77 -53.96
CA MET A 12 -31.88 -21.14 -52.70
C MET A 12 -31.03 -22.13 -51.86
N LEU A 13 -30.27 -23.02 -52.52
CA LEU A 13 -29.32 -23.92 -51.88
C LEU A 13 -28.11 -23.19 -51.27
N ILE A 14 -27.60 -22.14 -51.93
CA ILE A 14 -26.48 -21.34 -51.41
C ILE A 14 -26.88 -20.59 -50.13
N ILE A 15 -28.11 -20.05 -50.06
CA ILE A 15 -28.61 -19.32 -48.88
C ILE A 15 -28.76 -20.26 -47.67
N LEU A 16 -29.16 -21.51 -47.88
CA LEU A 16 -29.28 -22.52 -46.82
C LEU A 16 -27.91 -22.93 -46.23
N LEU A 17 -26.84 -22.90 -47.02
CA LEU A 17 -25.49 -23.27 -46.56
C LEU A 17 -24.78 -22.18 -45.75
N ILE A 18 -25.15 -20.91 -45.93
CA ILE A 18 -24.52 -19.77 -45.22
C ILE A 18 -25.17 -19.54 -43.83
N SER A 19 -26.36 -20.08 -43.58
CA SER A 19 -27.11 -19.84 -42.34
C SER A 19 -26.62 -20.62 -41.10
N CYS A 20 -25.51 -21.37 -41.22
CA CYS A 20 -24.89 -22.05 -40.08
C CYS A 20 -23.83 -21.17 -39.42
N GLU A 21 -24.24 -20.00 -38.93
CA GLU A 21 -23.40 -19.20 -38.03
C GLU A 21 -23.36 -19.88 -36.66
N LYS A 22 -22.34 -20.72 -36.43
CA LYS A 22 -22.01 -21.14 -35.07
C LYS A 22 -21.45 -19.93 -34.34
N LYS A 23 -22.29 -19.25 -33.55
CA LYS A 23 -21.81 -18.28 -32.55
C LYS A 23 -20.88 -19.03 -31.59
N TYR A 24 -19.60 -18.67 -31.59
CA TYR A 24 -18.65 -19.15 -30.60
C TYR A 24 -19.10 -18.63 -29.24
N GLN A 25 -19.80 -19.46 -28.46
CA GLN A 25 -19.98 -19.22 -27.04
C GLN A 25 -18.62 -19.49 -26.40
N SER A 26 -17.91 -18.42 -26.06
CA SER A 26 -16.72 -18.53 -25.22
C SER A 26 -17.08 -19.37 -23.98
N PRO A 27 -16.26 -20.35 -23.59
CA PRO A 27 -16.51 -21.21 -22.43
C PRO A 27 -16.43 -20.47 -21.07
N GLY A 28 -16.78 -19.18 -21.03
CA GLY A 28 -16.89 -18.38 -19.80
C GLY A 28 -18.11 -18.75 -18.93
N HIS A 29 -18.93 -19.73 -19.34
CA HIS A 29 -20.02 -20.22 -18.49
C HIS A 29 -19.52 -21.03 -17.27
N TYR A 30 -18.21 -21.28 -17.20
CA TYR A 30 -17.53 -21.93 -16.07
C TYR A 30 -16.65 -20.94 -15.29
N GLU A 31 -16.95 -19.64 -15.30
CA GLU A 31 -16.38 -18.67 -14.34
C GLU A 31 -16.93 -18.87 -12.92
N ASN A 32 -17.13 -20.11 -12.48
CA ASN A 32 -17.17 -20.39 -11.06
C ASN A 32 -15.72 -20.27 -10.59
N ASP A 33 -15.42 -19.13 -9.99
CA ASP A 33 -14.16 -18.88 -9.32
C ASP A 33 -13.98 -19.94 -8.22
N LEU A 34 -13.18 -20.96 -8.51
CA LEU A 34 -12.86 -22.06 -7.61
C LEU A 34 -12.11 -21.58 -6.36
N PHE A 35 -11.66 -20.33 -6.36
CA PHE A 35 -10.91 -19.71 -5.29
C PHE A 35 -11.70 -18.60 -4.59
N ALA A 36 -13.02 -18.48 -4.83
CA ALA A 36 -13.89 -17.47 -4.21
C ALA A 36 -13.71 -17.38 -2.67
N ASP A 37 -13.50 -18.52 -2.01
CA ASP A 37 -13.28 -18.61 -0.56
C ASP A 37 -11.80 -18.40 -0.14
N GLU A 38 -10.85 -18.50 -1.08
CA GLU A 38 -9.41 -18.23 -0.87
C GLU A 38 -9.04 -16.75 -1.08
N HIS A 39 -9.98 -15.92 -1.56
CA HIS A 39 -9.89 -14.46 -1.54
C HIS A 39 -10.02 -13.87 -0.12
N GLN A 40 -9.59 -14.58 0.92
CA GLN A 40 -9.30 -13.94 2.19
C GLN A 40 -8.11 -13.01 1.98
N GLU A 41 -8.43 -11.75 1.65
CA GLU A 41 -7.53 -10.62 1.71
C GLU A 41 -6.71 -10.77 2.99
N GLY A 42 -5.41 -11.06 2.83
CA GLY A 42 -4.48 -11.11 3.94
C GLY A 42 -4.44 -9.72 4.57
N LYS A 43 -5.35 -9.46 5.50
CA LYS A 43 -5.41 -8.20 6.25
C LYS A 43 -4.09 -8.12 6.99
N ALA A 44 -3.21 -7.24 6.50
CA ALA A 44 -1.94 -6.98 7.14
C ALA A 44 -2.24 -6.62 8.60
N TYR A 45 -1.67 -7.38 9.53
CA TYR A 45 -1.84 -7.13 10.96
C TYR A 45 -1.53 -5.66 11.27
N ILE A 46 -2.45 -4.98 11.94
CA ILE A 46 -2.34 -3.59 12.37
C ILE A 46 -2.23 -3.61 13.90
N MET A 47 -1.12 -3.11 14.43
CA MET A 47 -0.93 -3.00 15.87
C MET A 47 -1.92 -2.01 16.46
N ASN A 48 -2.45 -2.32 17.65
CA ASN A 48 -3.24 -1.39 18.43
C ASN A 48 -2.36 -0.30 19.07
N ARG A 49 -2.97 0.70 19.73
CA ARG A 49 -2.25 1.81 20.36
C ARG A 49 -1.24 1.30 21.41
N ASP A 50 -1.68 0.44 22.32
CA ASP A 50 -0.85 -0.04 23.43
C ASP A 50 0.32 -0.90 22.93
N GLU A 51 0.08 -1.78 21.96
CA GLU A 51 1.10 -2.56 21.26
C GLU A 51 2.11 -1.65 20.54
N CYS A 52 1.65 -0.55 19.93
CA CYS A 52 2.55 0.44 19.32
C CYS A 52 3.39 1.14 20.38
N PHE A 53 2.80 1.52 21.52
CA PHE A 53 3.52 2.13 22.63
C PHE A 53 4.57 1.17 23.19
N ASP A 54 4.22 -0.09 23.43
CA ASP A 54 5.10 -1.10 24.00
C ASP A 54 6.24 -1.48 23.06
N GLY A 55 5.94 -1.68 21.77
CA GLY A 55 6.92 -1.99 20.74
C GLY A 55 7.84 -0.83 20.35
N SER A 56 7.51 0.40 20.77
CA SER A 56 8.32 1.60 20.49
C SER A 56 9.36 1.87 21.57
N GLU A 57 10.56 2.21 21.12
CA GLU A 57 11.63 2.74 21.99
C GLU A 57 11.45 4.25 22.23
N LEU A 58 10.84 4.94 21.26
CA LEU A 58 10.57 6.37 21.31
C LEU A 58 9.16 6.64 20.78
N VAL A 59 8.36 7.37 21.55
CA VAL A 59 7.03 7.84 21.12
C VAL A 59 6.96 9.35 21.25
N ILE A 60 6.59 10.03 20.16
CA ILE A 60 6.47 11.50 20.10
C ILE A 60 5.05 11.85 19.64
N ALA A 61 4.40 12.77 20.33
CA ALA A 61 3.20 13.44 19.82
C ALA A 61 3.63 14.71 19.06
N SER A 62 3.32 14.78 17.76
CA SER A 62 3.74 15.87 16.88
C SER A 62 2.71 16.12 15.80
N SER A 63 2.42 17.40 15.52
CA SER A 63 1.72 17.85 14.30
C SER A 63 2.67 18.15 13.14
N ASP A 64 3.95 18.43 13.43
CA ASP A 64 4.91 18.93 12.44
C ASP A 64 5.81 17.84 11.86
N VAL A 65 5.19 16.83 11.23
CA VAL A 65 5.90 15.74 10.55
C VAL A 65 5.83 15.93 9.04
N ILE A 66 6.98 16.18 8.42
CA ILE A 66 7.08 16.40 6.96
C ILE A 66 7.91 15.32 6.29
N LEU A 67 7.53 14.96 5.05
CA LEU A 67 8.38 14.11 4.20
C LEU A 67 9.59 14.93 3.73
N SER A 68 10.79 14.49 4.09
CA SER A 68 12.04 15.16 3.74
C SER A 68 12.65 14.64 2.45
N ASP A 69 12.64 13.33 2.24
CA ASP A 69 13.27 12.69 1.07
C ASP A 69 12.66 11.30 0.83
N SER A 70 12.84 10.74 -0.36
CA SER A 70 12.45 9.36 -0.65
C SER A 70 13.43 8.72 -1.63
N SER A 71 13.85 7.49 -1.35
CA SER A 71 14.64 6.71 -2.28
C SER A 71 13.75 5.75 -3.06
N LYS A 72 13.76 5.90 -4.39
CA LYS A 72 13.09 5.03 -5.36
C LYS A 72 14.10 4.68 -6.45
N GLY A 73 14.96 3.71 -6.18
CA GLY A 73 16.04 3.29 -7.09
C GLY A 73 16.30 1.79 -7.04
N ARG A 74 17.49 1.34 -7.47
CA ARG A 74 17.93 -0.06 -7.30
C ARG A 74 18.10 -0.37 -5.81
N GLY A 75 17.10 -1.02 -5.21
CA GLY A 75 17.12 -1.46 -3.81
C GLY A 75 15.77 -1.29 -3.11
N LYS A 76 15.75 -1.51 -1.80
CA LYS A 76 14.56 -1.30 -0.96
C LYS A 76 14.24 0.19 -0.89
N SER A 77 13.04 0.57 -1.32
CA SER A 77 12.56 1.93 -1.17
C SER A 77 12.44 2.30 0.31
N PHE A 78 12.73 3.56 0.60
CA PHE A 78 12.53 4.12 1.93
C PHE A 78 12.16 5.59 1.83
N PHE A 79 11.52 6.08 2.87
CA PHE A 79 11.02 7.44 3.02
C PHE A 79 11.63 8.04 4.27
N LEU A 80 12.14 9.26 4.15
CA LEU A 80 12.72 10.02 5.25
C LEU A 80 11.73 11.07 5.69
N TYR A 81 11.39 11.05 6.97
CA TYR A 81 10.50 12.02 7.58
C TYR A 81 11.26 12.85 8.60
N LYS A 82 10.92 14.14 8.68
CA LYS A 82 11.48 15.10 9.63
C LYS A 82 10.39 15.51 10.60
N VAL A 83 10.67 15.35 11.89
CA VAL A 83 9.85 15.87 12.99
C VAL A 83 10.47 17.21 13.39
N LYS A 84 9.76 18.32 13.21
CA LYS A 84 10.28 19.65 13.56
C LYS A 84 10.15 19.95 15.05
N SER A 85 9.02 19.56 15.62
CA SER A 85 8.59 19.90 16.99
C SER A 85 7.64 18.83 17.48
N GLY A 86 7.66 18.54 18.78
CA GLY A 86 6.74 17.57 19.36
C GLY A 86 7.04 17.31 20.82
N LYS A 87 6.08 16.70 21.52
CA LYS A 87 6.23 16.27 22.91
C LYS A 87 6.65 14.81 22.94
N VAL A 88 7.76 14.52 23.61
CA VAL A 88 8.18 13.14 23.88
C VAL A 88 7.28 12.54 24.95
N LEU A 89 6.67 11.39 24.66
CA LEU A 89 5.78 10.68 25.57
C LEU A 89 6.46 9.47 26.22
N LYS A 90 7.31 8.78 25.46
CA LYS A 90 8.08 7.62 25.92
C LYS A 90 9.48 7.70 25.34
N THR A 91 10.50 7.49 26.17
CA THR A 91 11.88 7.25 25.74
C THR A 91 12.47 6.15 26.63
N VAL A 92 13.08 5.13 26.02
CA VAL A 92 13.75 4.04 26.76
C VAL A 92 15.17 4.44 27.18
N ARG A 93 15.73 5.49 26.57
CA ARG A 93 17.05 6.01 26.93
C ARG A 93 16.88 7.34 27.64
N ASP A 94 17.69 7.59 28.67
CA ASP A 94 17.80 8.88 29.37
C ASP A 94 18.34 10.02 28.46
N SER A 95 18.36 9.80 27.15
CA SER A 95 18.77 10.75 26.14
C SER A 95 17.58 11.63 25.76
N THR A 96 17.68 12.92 26.07
CA THR A 96 16.78 13.93 25.51
C THR A 96 16.84 13.91 23.98
N VAL A 97 15.69 13.76 23.34
CA VAL A 97 15.60 13.79 21.88
C VAL A 97 15.64 15.23 21.42
N GLU A 98 16.75 15.60 20.75
CA GLU A 98 16.89 16.92 20.13
C GLU A 98 16.04 17.01 18.86
N MET A 99 15.27 18.09 18.76
CA MET A 99 14.47 18.42 17.58
C MET A 99 15.15 19.56 16.81
N PRO A 100 15.14 19.57 15.46
CA PRO A 100 14.42 18.64 14.60
C PRO A 100 15.16 17.32 14.38
N MET A 101 14.43 16.21 14.36
CA MET A 101 15.00 14.87 14.11
C MET A 101 14.48 14.24 12.83
N LEU A 102 15.26 13.31 12.29
CA LEU A 102 14.89 12.50 11.12
C LEU A 102 14.63 11.05 11.53
N PHE A 103 13.63 10.43 10.91
CA PHE A 103 13.40 8.99 11.02
C PHE A 103 13.11 8.38 9.65
N LEU A 104 13.40 7.08 9.52
CA LEU A 104 13.22 6.32 8.29
C LEU A 104 11.94 5.48 8.35
N SER A 105 11.16 5.46 7.27
CA SER A 105 10.06 4.52 7.08
C SER A 105 10.27 3.70 5.80
N GLN A 106 9.91 2.42 5.84
CA GLN A 106 9.97 1.54 4.67
C GLN A 106 8.79 1.76 3.72
N TYR A 107 7.70 2.35 4.20
CA TYR A 107 6.50 2.63 3.42
C TYR A 107 6.08 4.09 3.58
N LYS A 108 5.30 4.59 2.61
CA LYS A 108 4.79 5.95 2.64
C LYS A 108 3.71 6.07 3.72
N LEU A 109 3.98 6.87 4.74
CA LEU A 109 3.02 7.20 5.80
C LEU A 109 1.94 8.15 5.26
N LYS A 110 0.68 7.83 5.54
CA LYS A 110 -0.48 8.66 5.21
C LYS A 110 -0.67 9.71 6.31
N ILE A 111 0.17 10.73 6.31
CA ILE A 111 0.13 11.83 7.29
C ILE A 111 -0.88 12.87 6.79
N LYS A 112 -1.82 13.25 7.65
CA LYS A 112 -2.71 14.41 7.43
C LYS A 112 -2.10 15.59 8.18
N ASN A 113 -1.89 16.73 7.49
CA ASN A 113 -1.14 17.87 8.03
C ASN A 113 -1.87 18.64 9.16
N THR A 114 -3.13 18.35 9.44
CA THR A 114 -3.95 19.14 10.37
C THR A 114 -3.98 18.59 11.79
N ASP A 115 -3.70 17.30 11.97
CA ASP A 115 -3.92 16.64 13.25
C ASP A 115 -2.58 16.29 13.89
N SER A 116 -2.46 16.50 15.20
CA SER A 116 -1.34 15.94 15.97
C SER A 116 -1.37 14.42 15.81
N MET A 117 -0.23 13.79 15.57
CA MET A 117 -0.12 12.33 15.44
C MET A 117 0.89 11.76 16.41
N TYR A 118 0.70 10.49 16.75
CA TYR A 118 1.71 9.71 17.45
C TYR A 118 2.73 9.16 16.46
N VAL A 119 4.00 9.42 16.76
CA VAL A 119 5.16 8.94 16.00
C VAL A 119 5.79 7.79 16.79
N TYR A 120 5.55 6.57 16.33
CA TYR A 120 6.03 5.33 16.96
C TYR A 120 7.35 4.89 16.34
N LEU A 121 8.42 4.93 17.13
CA LEU A 121 9.77 4.74 16.63
C LEU A 121 10.51 3.62 17.36
N LYS A 122 11.24 2.83 16.57
CA LYS A 122 12.21 1.82 17.03
C LYS A 122 13.62 2.27 16.66
N LYS A 123 14.66 1.75 17.31
CA LYS A 123 16.03 1.92 16.86
C LYS A 123 16.17 1.51 15.40
N LEU A 124 16.94 2.29 14.64
CA LEU A 124 17.25 1.99 13.25
C LEU A 124 18.05 0.68 13.15
N GLU A 125 17.53 -0.26 12.36
CA GLU A 125 18.20 -1.51 12.05
C GLU A 125 18.62 -1.49 10.56
N GLY A 126 19.93 -1.50 10.31
CA GLY A 126 20.48 -1.43 8.95
C GLY A 126 20.82 0.01 8.48
N TYR A 127 20.78 0.23 7.16
CA TYR A 127 21.03 1.53 6.51
C TYR A 127 22.31 2.27 6.96
N ARG A 128 23.39 1.54 7.26
CA ARG A 128 24.61 2.06 7.91
C ARG A 128 25.20 3.31 7.24
N PHE A 129 25.18 3.36 5.90
CA PHE A 129 25.71 4.50 5.14
C PHE A 129 24.91 5.79 5.35
N ILE A 130 23.59 5.71 5.25
CA ILE A 130 22.69 6.87 5.39
C ILE A 130 22.55 7.25 6.87
N ALA A 131 22.62 6.26 7.76
CA ALA A 131 22.57 6.47 9.21
C ALA A 131 23.68 7.41 9.69
N LYS A 132 24.90 7.22 9.18
CA LYS A 132 26.05 8.05 9.52
C LYS A 132 25.98 9.43 8.85
N ASP A 133 25.63 9.47 7.57
CA ASP A 133 25.57 10.71 6.78
C ASP A 133 24.50 11.69 7.30
N ARG A 134 23.31 11.17 7.66
CA ARG A 134 22.15 11.98 8.06
C ARG A 134 21.78 11.87 9.53
N ASN A 135 22.66 11.31 10.36
CA ASN A 135 22.47 11.10 11.80
C ASN A 135 21.13 10.41 12.14
N LEU A 136 20.76 9.39 11.37
CA LEU A 136 19.51 8.65 11.58
C LEU A 136 19.68 7.64 12.70
N LYS A 137 18.88 7.79 13.76
CA LYS A 137 18.91 6.92 14.93
C LYS A 137 17.69 5.99 15.00
N TYR A 138 16.58 6.41 14.38
CA TYR A 138 15.28 5.77 14.53
C TYR A 138 14.64 5.42 13.19
N GLN A 139 13.81 4.38 13.23
CA GLN A 139 12.95 3.94 12.15
C GLN A 139 11.50 3.83 12.63
N TRP A 140 10.55 3.97 11.72
CA TRP A 140 9.14 3.76 11.98
C TRP A 140 8.87 2.32 12.43
N LEU A 141 8.03 2.15 13.44
CA LEU A 141 7.63 0.83 13.93
C LEU A 141 6.84 0.07 12.84
N LYS A 142 7.33 -1.11 12.47
CA LYS A 142 6.67 -1.96 11.47
C LYS A 142 5.26 -2.33 11.97
N ALA A 143 4.26 -2.20 11.11
CA ALA A 143 2.84 -2.43 11.41
C ALA A 143 2.14 -1.39 12.31
N ALA A 144 2.84 -0.33 12.72
CA ALA A 144 2.19 0.79 13.41
C ALA A 144 1.40 1.64 12.40
N PRO A 145 0.09 1.87 12.63
CA PRO A 145 -0.69 2.81 11.85
C PRO A 145 -0.38 4.25 12.28
N VAL A 146 -0.78 5.22 11.45
CA VAL A 146 -0.70 6.64 11.80
C VAL A 146 -1.91 6.97 12.68
N TYR A 147 -1.71 6.98 14.00
CA TYR A 147 -2.75 7.38 14.95
C TYR A 147 -2.76 8.89 15.14
N SER A 148 -3.90 9.52 14.95
CA SER A 148 -4.13 10.90 15.40
C SER A 148 -4.19 10.93 16.93
N VAL A 149 -3.70 12.02 17.52
CA VAL A 149 -3.84 12.35 18.92
C VAL A 149 -5.25 12.90 19.10
N GLU A 150 -6.07 12.20 19.87
CA GLU A 150 -7.35 12.73 20.35
C GLU A 150 -7.03 13.79 21.41
N ILE A 151 -7.32 15.05 21.09
CA ILE A 151 -7.31 16.13 22.06
C ILE A 151 -8.60 15.98 22.85
N ASN A 152 -8.51 15.45 24.07
CA ASN A 152 -9.58 15.54 25.07
C ASN A 152 -9.56 16.91 25.74
#